data_AF-A0A8K0JQF4-F1
#
_entry.id   AF-A0A8K0JQF4-F1
#
_cell.length_a   1.000
_cell.length_b   1.000
_cell.length_c   1.000
_cell.angle_alpha   90.00
_cell.angle_beta   90.00
_cell.angle_gamma   90.00
#
_symmetry.space_group_name_H-M   'P 1'
#
loop_
_entity.id
_entity.type
_entity.pdbx_description
1 polymer ?
#
loop_
_entity_poly.entity_id
_entity_poly.type
_entity_poly.pdbx_seq_one_letter_code
_entity_poly.pdbx_strand_id
1 'polypeptide(L)'
;MANSRFTYVRDFELADKVLPNTWMLVRIDGKGFHKFSTTHNFTKPNDKRALDLMDRAAKQVLTEVADVIVAFGESDEYSFLVRKQSKLYNRRQSKILTLIVSLFTSAYVYHWRDFFPDLPLAYPPVFDGRLVPYPGVTEVRDYFKWRGVDTHINNLYNTTFWALVQQGGQSTAEAHKTLSASHQGH
;
A
#
# COMPACT_ATOMS: atom_id res chain seq x y z
N MET A 1 4.35 -7.66 41.06
CA MET A 1 5.21 -7.32 39.90
C MET A 1 6.37 -6.49 40.42
N ALA A 2 7.60 -6.95 40.26
CA ALA A 2 8.78 -6.26 40.78
C ALA A 2 8.97 -4.93 40.04
N ASN A 3 8.75 -3.80 40.72
CA ASN A 3 9.18 -2.49 40.24
C ASN A 3 10.70 -2.45 40.30
N SER A 4 11.33 -2.88 39.21
CA SER A 4 12.76 -2.76 38.99
C SER A 4 13.16 -1.28 38.99
N ARG A 5 14.37 -0.96 39.48
CA ARG A 5 14.95 0.41 39.38
C ARG A 5 14.99 0.97 37.95
N PHE A 6 14.79 0.12 36.94
CA PHE A 6 14.78 0.48 35.52
C PHE A 6 13.39 0.86 34.98
N THR A 7 12.31 0.83 35.78
CA THR A 7 10.95 1.11 35.26
C THR A 7 10.76 2.51 34.68
N TYR A 8 11.57 3.49 35.11
CA TYR A 8 11.52 4.87 34.63
C TYR A 8 11.73 5.01 33.10
N VAL A 9 12.38 4.03 32.45
CA VAL A 9 12.58 4.07 30.99
C VAL A 9 11.27 3.99 30.21
N ARG A 10 10.20 3.47 30.82
CA ARG A 10 8.86 3.40 30.21
C ARG A 10 8.22 4.78 30.07
N ASP A 11 8.61 5.75 30.89
CA ASP A 11 8.05 7.10 30.87
C ASP A 11 8.50 7.90 29.63
N PHE A 12 9.50 7.40 28.90
CA PHE A 12 9.93 7.95 27.60
C PHE A 12 9.07 7.49 26.42
N GLU A 13 8.16 6.51 26.61
CA GLU A 13 7.21 6.13 25.56
C GLU A 13 6.18 7.25 25.35
N LEU A 14 6.17 7.85 24.17
CA LEU A 14 5.19 8.88 23.82
C LEU A 14 3.80 8.27 23.59
N ALA A 15 2.78 8.95 24.11
CA ALA A 15 1.40 8.60 23.83
C ALA A 15 1.06 8.89 22.36
N ASP A 16 0.52 7.89 21.67
CA ASP A 16 0.26 7.92 20.22
C ASP A 16 -1.20 7.60 19.90
N LYS A 17 -2.12 7.99 20.77
CA LYS A 17 -3.56 7.72 20.58
C LYS A 17 -4.14 8.60 19.49
N VAL A 18 -4.80 7.97 18.52
CA VAL A 18 -5.56 8.67 17.48
C VAL A 18 -6.86 9.23 18.06
N LEU A 19 -7.22 10.45 17.63
CA LEU A 19 -8.41 11.18 18.08
C LEU A 19 -9.67 10.27 18.08
N PRO A 20 -10.51 10.27 19.12
CA PRO A 20 -11.74 9.50 19.14
C PRO A 20 -12.72 9.93 18.03
N ASN A 21 -13.61 9.02 17.62
CA ASN A 21 -14.65 9.27 16.61
C ASN A 21 -14.16 9.73 15.23
N THR A 22 -12.88 9.55 14.93
CA THR A 22 -12.31 9.74 13.58
C THR A 22 -12.08 8.39 12.91
N TRP A 23 -12.26 8.37 11.59
CA TRP A 23 -11.80 7.28 10.74
C TRP A 23 -10.28 7.20 10.78
N MET A 24 -9.72 5.99 10.72
CA MET A 24 -8.27 5.83 10.63
C MET A 24 -7.98 5.14 9.32
N LEU A 25 -7.32 5.85 8.42
CA LEU A 25 -6.89 5.31 7.14
C LEU A 25 -5.43 4.90 7.26
N VAL A 26 -5.14 3.62 7.05
CA VAL A 26 -3.78 3.11 6.98
C VAL A 26 -3.42 2.87 5.52
N ARG A 27 -2.46 3.63 5.01
CA ARG A 27 -1.90 3.40 3.67
C ARG A 27 -0.55 2.74 3.81
N ILE A 28 -0.34 1.67 3.05
CA ILE A 28 0.92 0.96 2.92
C ILE A 28 1.46 1.09 1.49
N ASP A 29 2.78 1.09 1.34
CA ASP A 29 3.47 1.29 0.06
C ASP A 29 4.71 0.39 -0.03
N GLY A 30 4.92 -0.21 -1.20
CA GLY A 30 6.04 -1.10 -1.47
C GLY A 30 7.39 -0.37 -1.52
N LYS A 31 8.25 -0.61 -0.53
CA LYS A 31 9.56 0.04 -0.48
C LYS A 31 10.47 -0.43 -1.63
N GLY A 32 10.75 0.48 -2.56
CA GLY A 32 11.64 0.20 -3.69
C GLY A 32 11.04 -0.81 -4.67
N PHE A 33 9.71 -0.82 -4.82
CA PHE A 33 9.01 -1.83 -5.59
C PHE A 33 9.36 -1.82 -7.08
N HIS A 34 9.84 -0.70 -7.61
CA HIS A 34 10.39 -0.66 -8.96
C HIS A 34 11.53 -1.69 -9.14
N LYS A 35 12.53 -1.67 -8.23
CA LYS A 35 13.64 -2.65 -8.22
C LYS A 35 13.13 -4.08 -7.95
N PHE A 36 12.15 -4.21 -7.06
CA PHE A 36 11.52 -5.51 -6.76
C PHE A 36 10.87 -6.12 -8.01
N SER A 37 10.10 -5.33 -8.73
CA SER A 37 9.41 -5.75 -9.96
C SER A 37 10.39 -6.15 -11.07
N THR A 38 11.51 -5.44 -11.22
CA THR A 38 12.55 -5.78 -12.18
C THR A 38 13.28 -7.06 -11.79
N THR A 39 13.63 -7.22 -10.50
CA THR A 39 14.33 -8.42 -10.02
C THR A 39 13.49 -9.68 -10.19
N HIS A 40 12.18 -9.56 -10.03
CA HIS A 40 11.22 -10.67 -10.14
C HIS A 40 10.55 -10.73 -11.53
N ASN A 41 11.08 -10.02 -12.54
CA ASN A 41 10.61 -10.05 -13.92
C ASN A 41 9.09 -9.87 -14.08
N PHE A 42 8.53 -8.87 -13.40
CA PHE A 42 7.10 -8.56 -13.52
C PHE A 42 6.78 -8.05 -14.92
N THR A 43 5.65 -8.51 -15.46
CA THR A 43 5.13 -8.04 -16.73
C THR A 43 4.80 -6.54 -16.66
N LYS A 44 5.14 -5.80 -17.72
CA LYS A 44 4.84 -4.38 -17.86
C LYS A 44 3.73 -4.15 -18.90
N PRO A 45 2.80 -3.21 -18.69
CA PRO A 45 2.76 -2.21 -17.61
C PRO A 45 2.33 -2.78 -16.24
N ASN A 46 1.51 -3.84 -16.23
CA ASN A 46 0.92 -4.40 -15.03
C ASN A 46 1.07 -5.94 -15.02
N ASP A 47 1.53 -6.51 -13.90
CA ASP A 47 1.57 -7.97 -13.70
C ASP A 47 0.36 -8.42 -12.88
N LYS A 48 -0.56 -9.16 -13.52
CA LYS A 48 -1.79 -9.64 -12.88
C LYS A 48 -1.51 -10.51 -11.66
N ARG A 49 -0.44 -11.32 -11.68
CA ARG A 49 -0.09 -12.21 -10.56
C ARG A 49 0.34 -11.40 -9.34
N ALA A 50 1.12 -10.34 -9.57
CA ALA A 50 1.56 -9.43 -8.51
C ALA A 50 0.37 -8.69 -7.87
N LEU A 51 -0.55 -8.18 -8.70
CA LEU A 51 -1.76 -7.52 -8.22
C LEU A 51 -2.68 -8.49 -7.45
N ASP A 52 -2.86 -9.72 -7.95
CA ASP A 52 -3.67 -10.72 -7.27
C ASP A 52 -3.06 -11.17 -5.94
N LEU A 53 -1.74 -11.21 -5.85
CA LEU A 53 -1.03 -11.46 -4.60
C LEU A 53 -1.24 -10.31 -3.59
N MET A 54 -1.16 -9.05 -4.04
CA MET A 54 -1.48 -7.89 -3.21
C MET A 54 -2.93 -7.96 -2.70
N ASP A 55 -3.89 -8.30 -3.57
CA ASP A 55 -5.30 -8.49 -3.21
C ASP A 55 -5.48 -9.64 -2.22
N ARG A 56 -4.75 -10.75 -2.39
CA ARG A 56 -4.79 -11.89 -1.46
C ARG A 56 -4.29 -11.50 -0.08
N ALA A 57 -3.23 -10.71 0.00
CA ALA A 57 -2.69 -10.17 1.25
C ALA A 57 -3.67 -9.18 1.90
N ALA A 58 -4.28 -8.28 1.12
CA ALA A 58 -5.28 -7.33 1.61
C ALA A 58 -6.54 -8.02 2.16
N LYS A 59 -7.02 -9.07 1.48
CA LYS A 59 -8.15 -9.90 1.96
C LYS A 59 -7.84 -10.56 3.31
N GLN A 60 -6.60 -10.95 3.54
CA GLN A 60 -6.19 -11.49 4.84
C GLN A 60 -6.25 -10.44 5.94
N VAL A 61 -5.80 -9.20 5.66
CA VAL A 61 -5.96 -8.08 6.61
C VAL A 61 -7.44 -7.83 6.93
N LEU A 62 -8.31 -7.81 5.93
CA LEU A 62 -9.76 -7.63 6.13
C LEU A 62 -10.38 -8.76 6.98
N THR A 63 -9.88 -9.99 6.84
CA THR A 63 -10.41 -11.16 7.56
C THR A 63 -9.95 -11.18 9.03
N GLU A 64 -8.68 -10.87 9.28
CA GLU A 64 -8.08 -10.93 10.62
C GLU A 64 -8.34 -9.67 11.45
N VAL A 65 -8.55 -8.52 10.78
CA VAL A 65 -8.75 -7.23 11.44
C VAL A 65 -10.18 -6.74 11.20
N ALA A 66 -11.12 -7.27 11.98
CA ALA A 66 -12.57 -7.01 11.83
C ALA A 66 -12.99 -5.52 11.87
N ASP A 67 -12.15 -4.64 12.43
CA ASP A 67 -12.42 -3.19 12.45
C ASP A 67 -12.07 -2.49 11.13
N VAL A 68 -11.35 -3.14 10.21
CA VAL A 68 -11.10 -2.69 8.85
C VAL A 68 -12.33 -3.01 7.99
N ILE A 69 -12.92 -1.99 7.39
CA ILE A 69 -14.20 -2.13 6.67
C ILE A 69 -14.09 -1.94 5.15
N VAL A 70 -13.00 -1.33 4.68
CA VAL A 70 -12.73 -1.12 3.26
C VAL A 70 -11.23 -1.28 3.04
N ALA A 71 -10.87 -1.95 1.95
CA ALA A 71 -9.52 -1.94 1.41
C ALA A 71 -9.56 -1.52 -0.06
N PHE A 72 -8.59 -0.71 -0.49
CA PHE A 72 -8.42 -0.27 -1.88
C PHE A 72 -6.94 -0.36 -2.24
N GLY A 73 -6.62 -1.01 -3.36
CA GLY A 73 -5.24 -1.18 -3.82
C GLY A 73 -5.01 -0.59 -5.21
N GLU A 74 -3.81 -0.07 -5.42
CA GLU A 74 -3.31 0.41 -6.70
C GLU A 74 -1.82 0.06 -6.79
N SER A 75 -1.35 -0.51 -7.91
CA SER A 75 0.07 -0.79 -8.12
C SER A 75 0.69 -1.57 -6.93
N ASP A 76 1.56 -0.93 -6.18
CA ASP A 76 2.32 -1.42 -5.04
C ASP A 76 1.85 -0.82 -3.70
N GLU A 77 0.71 -0.12 -3.69
CA GLU A 77 0.09 0.45 -2.50
C GLU A 77 -1.26 -0.16 -2.16
N TYR A 78 -1.62 -0.07 -0.88
CA TYR A 78 -2.93 -0.47 -0.37
C TYR A 78 -3.39 0.46 0.75
N SER A 79 -4.68 0.79 0.76
CA SER A 79 -5.33 1.67 1.73
C SER A 79 -6.41 0.91 2.50
N PHE A 80 -6.30 0.86 3.82
CA PHE A 80 -7.23 0.20 4.73
C PHE A 80 -7.97 1.21 5.59
N LEU A 81 -9.29 1.23 5.51
CA LEU A 81 -10.14 2.10 6.33
C LEU A 81 -10.60 1.37 7.58
N VAL A 82 -10.16 1.84 8.74
CA VAL A 82 -10.62 1.37 10.05
C VAL A 82 -11.80 2.22 10.51
N ARG A 83 -12.86 1.58 11.00
CA ARG A 83 -14.09 2.26 11.41
C ARG A 83 -13.85 3.29 12.53
N LYS A 84 -14.58 4.40 12.51
CA LYS A 84 -14.35 5.51 13.45
C LYS A 84 -14.56 5.17 14.93
N GLN A 85 -15.46 4.22 15.24
CA GLN A 85 -15.71 3.72 16.60
C GLN A 85 -14.75 2.62 17.05
N SER A 86 -13.74 2.29 16.24
CA SER A 86 -12.75 1.26 16.59
C SER A 86 -12.06 1.61 17.91
N LYS A 87 -11.94 0.57 18.76
CA LYS A 87 -11.15 0.58 19.99
C LYS A 87 -9.89 -0.28 19.86
N LEU A 88 -9.57 -0.74 18.65
CA LEU A 88 -8.41 -1.59 18.35
C LEU A 88 -7.14 -1.00 18.98
N TYR A 89 -6.48 -1.78 19.84
CA TYR A 89 -5.30 -1.37 20.62
C TYR A 89 -5.43 -0.02 21.33
N ASN A 90 -6.60 0.32 21.86
CA ASN A 90 -6.88 1.63 22.47
C ASN A 90 -6.55 2.82 21.54
N ARG A 91 -6.70 2.61 20.23
CA ARG A 91 -6.42 3.58 19.16
C ARG A 91 -4.96 4.03 19.10
N ARG A 92 -4.01 3.21 19.58
CA ARG A 92 -2.58 3.50 19.45
C ARG A 92 -2.16 3.40 17.99
N GLN A 93 -1.73 4.52 17.42
CA GLN A 93 -1.36 4.65 16.02
C GLN A 93 -0.28 3.63 15.63
N SER A 94 0.80 3.53 16.41
CA SER A 94 1.92 2.62 16.18
C SER A 94 1.46 1.16 16.14
N LYS A 95 0.56 0.75 17.04
CA LYS A 95 0.07 -0.63 17.11
C LYS A 95 -0.83 -1.00 15.94
N ILE A 96 -1.74 -0.10 15.57
CA ILE A 96 -2.63 -0.32 14.41
C ILE A 96 -1.80 -0.37 13.12
N LEU A 97 -0.89 0.59 12.94
CA LEU A 97 -0.03 0.68 11.77
C LEU A 97 0.85 -0.56 11.63
N THR A 98 1.58 -0.93 12.69
CA THR A 98 2.48 -2.08 12.65
C THR A 98 1.73 -3.40 12.50
N LEU A 99 0.53 -3.55 13.10
CA LEU A 99 -0.31 -4.74 12.87
C LEU A 99 -0.63 -4.90 11.38
N ILE A 100 -1.19 -3.86 10.75
CA ILE A 100 -1.62 -3.93 9.35
C ILE A 100 -0.43 -4.16 8.42
N VAL A 101 0.66 -3.40 8.59
CA VAL A 101 1.87 -3.53 7.75
C VAL A 101 2.51 -4.92 7.91
N SER A 102 2.66 -5.42 9.14
CA SER A 102 3.28 -6.74 9.38
C SER A 102 2.39 -7.88 8.89
N LEU A 103 1.08 -7.80 9.09
CA LEU A 103 0.14 -8.80 8.60
C LEU A 103 0.09 -8.83 7.07
N PHE A 104 0.06 -7.66 6.42
CA PHE A 104 0.09 -7.58 4.97
C PHE A 104 1.39 -8.15 4.40
N THR A 105 2.54 -7.72 4.94
CA THR A 105 3.86 -8.16 4.48
C THR A 105 4.03 -9.67 4.66
N SER A 106 3.62 -10.21 5.82
CA SER A 106 3.68 -11.65 6.08
C SER A 106 2.74 -12.43 5.17
N ALA A 107 1.52 -11.96 4.92
CA ALA A 107 0.59 -12.58 3.99
C ALA A 107 1.12 -12.56 2.54
N TYR A 108 1.76 -11.47 2.13
CA TYR A 108 2.39 -11.34 0.80
C TYR A 108 3.49 -12.40 0.61
N VAL A 109 4.37 -12.58 1.60
CA VAL A 109 5.41 -13.61 1.56
C VAL A 109 4.81 -15.02 1.64
N TYR A 110 3.85 -15.23 2.54
CA TYR A 110 3.22 -16.53 2.77
C TYR A 110 2.51 -17.05 1.52
N HIS A 111 1.81 -16.19 0.80
CA HIS A 111 1.06 -16.53 -0.42
C HIS A 111 1.87 -16.40 -1.70
N TRP A 112 3.14 -15.98 -1.64
CA TRP A 112 3.94 -15.75 -2.85
C TRP A 112 3.93 -16.94 -3.82
N ARG A 113 4.13 -18.16 -3.31
CA ARG A 113 4.20 -19.38 -4.14
C ARG A 113 2.88 -19.74 -4.81
N ASP A 114 1.75 -19.26 -4.29
CA ASP A 114 0.43 -19.49 -4.89
C ASP A 114 0.29 -18.73 -6.23
N PHE A 115 1.01 -17.62 -6.39
CA PHE A 115 0.97 -16.76 -7.58
C PHE A 115 2.24 -16.84 -8.43
N PHE A 116 3.36 -17.22 -7.81
CA PHE A 116 4.68 -17.35 -8.42
C PHE A 116 5.30 -18.72 -8.09
N PRO A 117 4.72 -19.83 -8.61
CA PRO A 117 5.16 -21.18 -8.25
C PRO A 117 6.61 -21.48 -8.65
N ASP A 118 7.03 -20.97 -9.82
CA ASP A 118 8.34 -21.23 -10.42
C ASP A 118 9.36 -20.12 -10.16
N LEU A 119 8.95 -19.04 -9.51
CA LEU A 119 9.81 -17.89 -9.24
C LEU A 119 9.96 -17.75 -7.72
N PRO A 120 11.06 -18.23 -7.12
CA PRO A 120 11.29 -18.02 -5.70
C PRO A 120 11.47 -16.53 -5.41
N LEU A 121 11.08 -16.13 -4.21
CA LEU A 121 11.30 -14.78 -3.72
C LEU A 121 12.81 -14.54 -3.56
N ALA A 122 13.37 -13.60 -4.34
CA ALA A 122 14.81 -13.31 -4.32
C ALA A 122 15.25 -12.65 -3.01
N TYR A 123 14.39 -11.82 -2.43
CA TYR A 123 14.59 -11.19 -1.13
C TYR A 123 13.25 -10.77 -0.49
N PRO A 124 13.17 -10.66 0.85
CA PRO A 124 11.94 -10.25 1.53
C PRO A 124 11.47 -8.85 1.09
N PRO A 125 10.20 -8.68 0.67
CA PRO A 125 9.65 -7.36 0.41
C PRO A 125 9.49 -6.59 1.70
N VAL A 126 9.47 -5.27 1.59
CA VAL A 126 9.24 -4.37 2.71
C VAL A 126 8.15 -3.40 2.31
N PHE A 127 7.16 -3.24 3.18
CA PHE A 127 6.14 -2.21 3.04
C PHE A 127 6.38 -1.15 4.11
N ASP A 128 6.35 0.11 3.70
CA ASP A 128 6.17 1.19 4.65
C ASP A 128 4.68 1.43 4.89
N GLY A 129 4.35 2.24 5.87
CA GLY A 129 2.98 2.67 6.01
C GLY A 129 2.82 3.90 6.86
N ARG A 130 1.66 4.53 6.73
CA ARG A 130 1.24 5.68 7.51
C ARG A 130 -0.23 5.55 7.89
N LEU A 131 -0.59 6.12 9.04
CA LEU A 131 -1.97 6.23 9.49
C LEU A 131 -2.37 7.70 9.45
N VAL A 132 -3.50 8.00 8.81
CA VAL A 132 -4.07 9.34 8.70
C VAL A 132 -5.48 9.34 9.30
N PRO A 133 -5.77 10.17 10.31
CA PRO A 133 -7.12 10.30 10.83
C PRO A 133 -7.97 11.22 9.95
N TYR A 134 -9.20 10.82 9.65
CA TYR A 134 -10.19 11.65 8.95
C TYR A 134 -11.44 11.86 9.81
N PRO A 135 -11.92 13.11 9.96
CA PRO A 135 -13.01 13.43 10.88
C PRO A 135 -14.38 12.98 10.36
N GLY A 136 -14.61 13.07 9.05
CA GLY A 136 -15.90 12.83 8.41
C GLY A 136 -15.85 11.82 7.29
N VAL A 137 -17.04 11.46 6.80
CA VAL A 137 -17.18 10.56 5.64
C VAL A 137 -16.81 11.28 4.34
N THR A 138 -16.98 12.60 4.28
CA THR A 138 -16.62 13.42 3.12
C THR A 138 -15.13 13.30 2.82
N GLU A 139 -14.27 13.52 3.80
CA GLU A 139 -12.81 13.45 3.63
C GLU A 139 -12.36 12.03 3.27
N VAL A 140 -13.00 11.01 3.85
CA VAL A 140 -12.74 9.61 3.49
C VAL A 140 -13.12 9.32 2.03
N ARG A 141 -14.28 9.79 1.57
CA ARG A 141 -14.71 9.62 0.17
C ARG A 141 -13.77 10.36 -0.77
N ASP A 142 -13.37 11.58 -0.42
CA ASP A 142 -12.48 12.39 -1.26
C ASP A 142 -11.07 11.78 -1.30
N TYR A 143 -10.61 11.15 -0.22
CA TYR A 143 -9.39 10.34 -0.25
C TYR A 143 -9.47 9.20 -1.27
N PHE A 144 -10.54 8.40 -1.26
CA PHE A 144 -10.67 7.29 -2.22
C PHE A 144 -10.90 7.77 -3.66
N LYS A 145 -11.61 8.88 -3.86
CA LYS A 145 -11.69 9.52 -5.19
C LYS A 145 -10.32 9.95 -5.67
N TRP A 146 -9.52 10.59 -4.80
CA TRP A 146 -8.18 11.01 -5.12
C TRP A 146 -7.31 9.82 -5.54
N ARG A 147 -7.33 8.72 -4.78
CA ARG A 147 -6.63 7.48 -5.18
C ARG A 147 -7.15 6.94 -6.51
N GLY A 148 -8.45 6.91 -6.73
CA GLY A 148 -9.03 6.46 -8.01
C GLY A 148 -8.62 7.31 -9.22
N VAL A 149 -8.50 8.63 -9.05
CA VAL A 149 -8.01 9.54 -10.10
C VAL A 149 -6.53 9.29 -10.36
N ASP A 150 -5.72 9.10 -9.31
CA ASP A 150 -4.30 8.76 -9.43
C ASP A 150 -4.10 7.46 -10.21
N THR A 151 -4.86 6.42 -9.87
CA THR A 151 -4.88 5.14 -10.61
C THR A 151 -5.19 5.34 -12.09
N HIS A 152 -6.20 6.17 -12.40
CA HIS A 152 -6.59 6.40 -13.79
C HIS A 152 -5.47 7.08 -14.59
N ILE A 153 -4.87 8.14 -14.02
CA ILE A 153 -3.78 8.89 -14.66
C ILE A 153 -2.54 8.00 -14.83
N ASN A 154 -2.11 7.31 -13.77
CA ASN A 154 -0.92 6.47 -13.78
C ASN A 154 -1.07 5.30 -14.75
N ASN A 155 -2.22 4.62 -14.74
CA ASN A 155 -2.44 3.48 -15.62
C ASN A 155 -2.54 3.90 -17.10
N LEU A 156 -3.21 5.03 -17.40
CA LEU A 156 -3.26 5.56 -18.76
C LEU A 156 -1.86 5.92 -19.28
N TYR A 157 -1.08 6.62 -18.46
CA TYR A 157 0.29 6.99 -18.78
C TYR A 157 1.16 5.74 -19.01
N ASN A 158 1.19 4.81 -18.06
CA ASN A 158 2.02 3.61 -18.12
C ASN A 158 1.65 2.69 -19.28
N THR A 159 0.35 2.52 -19.55
CA THR A 159 -0.12 1.71 -20.68
C THR A 159 0.35 2.30 -22.00
N THR A 160 0.20 3.61 -22.18
CA THR A 160 0.64 4.29 -23.41
C THR A 160 2.16 4.27 -23.54
N PHE A 161 2.87 4.52 -22.45
CA PHE A 161 4.34 4.47 -22.39
C PHE A 161 4.88 3.10 -22.82
N TRP A 162 4.38 2.02 -22.22
CA TRP A 162 4.86 0.67 -22.56
C TRP A 162 4.40 0.21 -23.94
N ALA A 163 3.26 0.67 -24.45
CA ALA A 163 2.87 0.43 -25.84
C ALA A 163 3.85 1.10 -26.82
N LEU A 164 4.27 2.35 -26.57
CA LEU A 164 5.27 3.04 -27.40
C LEU A 164 6.62 2.31 -27.39
N VAL A 165 7.04 1.79 -26.25
CA VAL A 165 8.31 1.06 -26.12
C VAL A 165 8.23 -0.32 -26.78
N GLN A 166 7.23 -1.12 -26.44
CA GLN A 166 7.16 -2.53 -26.84
C GLN A 166 6.61 -2.74 -28.25
N GLN A 167 5.64 -1.92 -28.67
CA GLN A 167 4.97 -2.05 -29.97
C GLN A 167 5.45 -0.97 -30.95
N GLY A 168 5.73 0.24 -30.45
CA GLY A 168 6.21 1.36 -31.26
C GLY A 168 7.73 1.40 -31.48
N GLY A 169 8.49 0.52 -30.81
CA GLY A 169 9.95 0.42 -30.94
C GLY A 169 10.73 1.63 -30.40
N GLN A 170 10.08 2.51 -29.63
CA GLN A 170 10.75 3.67 -29.04
C GLN A 170 11.64 3.25 -27.85
N SER A 171 12.73 3.96 -27.65
CA SER A 171 13.43 3.92 -26.38
C SER A 171 12.58 4.53 -25.26
N THR A 172 12.90 4.20 -24.00
CA THR A 172 12.20 4.78 -22.83
C THR A 172 12.30 6.31 -22.80
N ALA A 173 13.43 6.88 -23.24
CA ALA A 173 13.63 8.32 -23.30
C ALA A 173 12.75 8.98 -24.37
N GLU A 174 12.60 8.35 -25.54
CA GLU A 174 11.73 8.83 -26.61
C GLU A 174 10.26 8.77 -26.20
N ALA A 175 9.82 7.65 -25.63
CA ALA A 175 8.44 7.49 -25.15
C ALA A 175 8.08 8.55 -24.09
N HIS A 176 9.00 8.83 -23.16
CA HIS A 176 8.81 9.91 -22.19
C HIS A 176 8.67 11.28 -22.89
N LYS A 177 9.51 11.58 -23.88
CA LYS A 177 9.45 12.86 -24.61
C LYS A 177 8.14 13.01 -25.38
N THR A 178 7.68 11.95 -26.05
CA THR A 178 6.41 11.94 -26.78
C THR A 178 5.22 12.21 -25.86
N LEU A 179 5.16 11.54 -24.70
CA LEU A 179 4.07 11.75 -23.75
C LEU A 179 4.14 13.11 -23.04
N SER A 180 5.33 13.64 -22.84
CA SER A 180 5.52 14.98 -22.27
C SER A 180 5.00 16.08 -23.20
N ALA A 181 5.18 15.90 -24.52
CA ALA A 181 4.65 16.80 -25.53
C ALA A 181 3.11 16.78 -25.61
N SER A 182 2.47 15.62 -25.38
CA SER A 182 1.00 15.52 -25.40
C SER A 182 0.30 16.28 -24.26
N HIS A 183 0.98 16.54 -23.15
CA HIS A 183 0.44 17.35 -22.04
C HIS A 183 0.47 18.86 -22.30
N GLN A 184 1.25 19.34 -23.28
CA GLN A 184 1.33 20.78 -23.62
C GLN A 184 0.28 21.24 -24.65
N GLY A 185 -0.62 20.34 -25.07
CA GLY A 185 -1.65 20.60 -26.07
C GLY A 185 -3.00 21.11 -25.54
N HIS A 186 -3.07 21.53 -24.27
CA HIS A 186 -4.26 22.12 -23.65
C HIS A 186 -3.97 23.51 -23.09
#